data_AF-A0A180H4C3-F1
#
_entry.id   AF-A0A180H4C3-F1
#
_cell.length_a   1.000
_cell.length_b   1.000
_cell.length_c   1.000
_cell.angle_alpha   90.00
_cell.angle_beta   90.00
_cell.angle_gamma   90.00
#
_symmetry.space_group_name_H-M   'P 1'
#
loop_
_entity.id
_entity.type
_entity.pdbx_description
1 polymer ?
#
loop_
_entity_poly.entity_id
_entity_poly.type
_entity_poly.pdbx_seq_one_letter_code
_entity_poly.pdbx_strand_id
1 'polypeptide(L)'
;MVIKTYSPDLMVHSYLSSPEHPEAYAAHQKEFDQLMGRLHVLVVGPGLGRDTEMQDWAEWTLRTAMKKKIHLVLDADALWLLQNKPEILRGYPHAILTPNHVEFQRLLKACSIDPRENDGDDGRLALELSKALGGCTILQKGAMDLVARVGSEVAKVSCQGSPKRCGGQGDILSGLVGTWCAWSKLYLDTKPKSHDQPISPEEAWVIAAVLGAEITRTCSRLAYQKFGRSMQSSDMLSYIGEAFEQVMHGHTKD
;
A
#
# COMPACT_ATOMS: atom_id res chain seq x y z
N MET A 1 -13.42 13.45 17.82
CA MET A 1 -12.70 12.63 16.81
C MET A 1 -11.50 13.42 16.31
N VAL A 2 -10.28 13.01 16.68
CA VAL A 2 -9.05 13.81 16.48
C VAL A 2 -8.71 14.01 14.99
N ILE A 3 -8.94 13.02 14.13
CA ILE A 3 -8.58 13.06 12.70
C ILE A 3 -9.20 14.27 11.98
N LYS A 4 -10.48 14.56 12.24
CA LYS A 4 -11.21 15.69 11.62
C LYS A 4 -10.59 17.07 11.93
N THR A 5 -9.79 17.18 12.98
CA THR A 5 -9.17 18.44 13.37
C THR A 5 -7.91 18.77 12.57
N TYR A 6 -7.31 17.78 11.89
CA TYR A 6 -6.08 17.97 11.13
C TYR A 6 -6.31 18.56 9.72
N SER A 7 -7.44 18.25 9.09
CA SER A 7 -7.78 18.80 7.77
C SER A 7 -9.28 18.79 7.53
N PRO A 8 -9.87 19.90 7.04
CA PRO A 8 -11.27 19.96 6.64
C PRO A 8 -11.56 19.21 5.32
N ASP A 9 -10.52 18.90 4.54
CA ASP A 9 -10.65 18.24 3.23
C ASP A 9 -10.88 16.73 3.38
N LEU A 10 -10.56 16.16 4.54
CA LEU A 10 -10.75 14.74 4.81
C LEU A 10 -12.21 14.41 5.14
N MET A 11 -12.83 13.56 4.32
CA MET A 11 -14.11 12.93 4.64
C MET A 11 -13.88 11.79 5.65
N VAL A 12 -14.09 12.07 6.95
CA VAL A 12 -13.86 11.08 8.00
C VAL A 12 -15.17 10.43 8.47
N HIS A 13 -15.24 9.12 8.25
CA HIS A 13 -16.32 8.26 8.70
C HIS A 13 -15.92 7.50 9.97
N SER A 14 -16.69 7.64 11.04
CA SER A 14 -16.37 7.09 12.36
C SER A 14 -17.23 5.87 12.68
N TYR A 15 -17.11 4.82 11.84
CA TYR A 15 -17.85 3.56 12.03
C TYR A 15 -17.21 2.65 13.10
N LEU A 16 -15.93 2.87 13.41
CA LEU A 16 -15.10 2.10 14.34
C LEU A 16 -15.13 2.61 15.80
N SER A 17 -16.10 3.45 16.16
CA SER A 17 -15.96 4.31 17.35
C SER A 17 -16.37 3.69 18.68
N SER A 18 -16.72 2.40 18.75
CA SER A 18 -17.05 1.76 20.03
C SER A 18 -16.58 0.31 20.08
N PRO A 19 -15.35 0.05 20.59
CA PRO A 19 -14.90 -1.30 20.92
C PRO A 19 -15.91 -2.03 21.82
N GLU A 20 -16.53 -1.30 22.75
CA GLU A 20 -17.44 -1.87 23.76
C GLU A 20 -18.75 -2.45 23.20
N HIS A 21 -19.08 -2.23 21.92
CA HIS A 21 -20.36 -2.64 21.34
C HIS A 21 -20.20 -3.24 19.92
N PRO A 22 -19.90 -4.54 19.81
CA PRO A 22 -19.83 -5.23 18.52
C PRO A 22 -21.11 -5.15 17.67
N GLU A 23 -22.27 -5.02 18.33
CA GLU A 23 -23.57 -4.80 17.67
C GLU A 23 -23.63 -3.49 16.86
N ALA A 24 -22.87 -2.46 17.27
CA ALA A 24 -22.85 -1.16 16.60
C ALA A 24 -22.31 -1.25 15.17
N TYR A 25 -21.55 -2.31 14.86
CA TYR A 25 -21.04 -2.57 13.51
C TYR A 25 -22.14 -2.99 12.54
N ALA A 26 -23.06 -3.88 12.98
CA ALA A 26 -24.22 -4.27 12.18
C ALA A 26 -25.11 -3.07 11.85
N ALA A 27 -25.21 -2.12 12.78
CA ALA A 27 -26.00 -0.91 12.60
C ALA A 27 -25.46 0.04 11.51
N HIS A 28 -24.15 -0.04 11.19
CA HIS A 28 -23.51 0.78 10.15
C HIS A 28 -23.12 0.00 8.89
N GLN A 29 -23.47 -1.28 8.83
CA GLN A 29 -23.10 -2.16 7.72
C GLN A 29 -23.57 -1.61 6.37
N LYS A 30 -24.79 -1.06 6.32
CA LYS A 30 -25.38 -0.52 5.09
C LYS A 30 -24.63 0.71 4.59
N GLU A 31 -24.33 1.65 5.48
CA GLU A 31 -23.57 2.86 5.16
C GLU A 31 -22.14 2.52 4.73
N PHE A 32 -21.50 1.56 5.42
CA PHE A 32 -20.18 1.07 5.05
C PHE A 32 -20.20 0.41 3.67
N ASP A 33 -21.19 -0.44 3.38
CA ASP A 33 -21.35 -1.09 2.08
C ASP A 33 -21.58 -0.10 0.94
N GLN A 34 -22.31 0.99 1.20
CA GLN A 34 -22.50 2.09 0.26
C GLN A 34 -21.23 2.91 0.08
N LEU A 35 -20.47 3.17 1.14
CA LEU A 35 -19.17 3.83 1.06
C LEU A 35 -18.21 3.01 0.20
N MET A 36 -18.08 1.71 0.48
CA MET A 36 -17.22 0.80 -0.27
C MET A 36 -17.55 0.80 -1.76
N GLY A 37 -18.84 0.87 -2.14
CA GLY A 37 -19.25 0.97 -3.54
C GLY A 37 -18.79 2.23 -4.29
N ARG A 38 -18.29 3.24 -3.59
CA ARG A 38 -17.79 4.50 -4.15
C ARG A 38 -16.26 4.59 -4.16
N LEU A 39 -15.55 3.61 -3.60
CA LEU A 39 -14.10 3.63 -3.50
C LEU A 39 -13.46 2.90 -4.69
N HIS A 40 -12.45 3.52 -5.31
CA HIS A 40 -11.58 2.85 -6.28
C HIS A 40 -10.60 1.91 -5.58
N VAL A 41 -10.03 2.37 -4.46
CA VAL A 41 -8.99 1.70 -3.68
C VAL A 41 -9.31 1.85 -2.19
N LEU A 42 -8.95 0.83 -1.41
CA LEU A 42 -8.97 0.86 0.04
C LEU A 42 -7.56 0.58 0.59
N VAL A 43 -7.04 1.50 1.40
CA VAL A 43 -5.83 1.29 2.19
C VAL A 43 -6.24 0.74 3.56
N VAL A 44 -5.64 -0.37 3.98
CA VAL A 44 -5.92 -1.00 5.28
C VAL A 44 -4.61 -1.17 6.05
N GLY A 45 -4.62 -0.81 7.34
CA GLY A 45 -3.48 -1.01 8.23
C GLY A 45 -3.07 0.19 9.09
N PRO A 46 -2.92 1.40 8.53
CA PRO A 46 -2.48 2.57 9.29
C PRO A 46 -3.35 2.84 10.53
N GLY A 47 -2.76 2.68 11.72
CA GLY A 47 -3.44 2.94 12.99
C GLY A 47 -4.61 2.02 13.32
N LEU A 48 -4.70 0.84 12.71
CA LEU A 48 -5.80 -0.11 12.93
C LEU A 48 -5.76 -0.74 14.33
N GLY A 49 -4.58 -1.07 14.86
CA GLY A 49 -4.46 -1.78 16.13
C GLY A 49 -4.46 -3.30 15.98
N ARG A 50 -4.18 -4.00 17.09
CA ARG A 50 -3.98 -5.46 17.14
C ARG A 50 -4.81 -6.18 18.20
N ASP A 51 -5.71 -5.46 18.85
CA ASP A 51 -6.73 -6.08 19.68
C ASP A 51 -7.67 -6.94 18.81
N THR A 52 -8.29 -7.94 19.43
CA THR A 52 -9.09 -8.95 18.74
C THR A 52 -10.21 -8.32 17.92
N GLU A 53 -10.89 -7.31 18.46
CA GLU A 53 -12.03 -6.65 17.83
C GLU A 53 -11.61 -5.89 16.56
N MET A 54 -10.52 -5.12 16.61
CA MET A 54 -10.00 -4.42 15.42
C MET A 54 -9.52 -5.38 14.34
N GLN A 55 -8.98 -6.55 14.74
CA GLN A 55 -8.53 -7.57 13.80
C GLN A 55 -9.69 -8.30 13.13
N ASP A 56 -10.76 -8.63 13.87
CA ASP A 56 -11.99 -9.18 13.31
C ASP A 56 -12.65 -8.18 12.34
N TRP A 57 -12.62 -6.89 12.67
CA TRP A 57 -13.14 -5.85 11.79
C TRP A 57 -12.31 -5.67 10.52
N ALA A 58 -10.99 -5.74 10.63
CA ALA A 58 -10.10 -5.68 9.47
C ALA A 58 -10.34 -6.88 8.54
N GLU A 59 -10.49 -8.08 9.10
CA GLU A 59 -10.85 -9.26 8.32
C GLU A 59 -12.19 -9.08 7.60
N TRP A 60 -13.23 -8.64 8.32
CA TRP A 60 -14.54 -8.38 7.73
C TRP A 60 -14.47 -7.34 6.61
N THR A 61 -13.74 -6.24 6.85
CA THR A 61 -13.52 -5.17 5.89
C THR A 61 -12.85 -5.68 4.62
N LEU A 62 -11.77 -6.46 4.76
CA LEU A 62 -11.08 -7.07 3.62
C LEU A 62 -12.01 -7.99 2.83
N ARG A 63 -12.75 -8.88 3.50
CA ARG A 63 -13.70 -9.79 2.85
C ARG A 63 -14.79 -9.03 2.09
N THR A 64 -15.30 -7.95 2.66
CA THR A 64 -16.33 -7.09 2.04
C THR A 64 -15.76 -6.35 0.82
N ALA A 65 -14.57 -5.78 0.94
CA ALA A 65 -13.89 -5.10 -0.15
C ALA A 65 -13.56 -6.05 -1.31
N MET A 66 -13.10 -7.27 -1.01
CA MET A 66 -12.81 -8.32 -1.98
C MET A 66 -14.05 -8.79 -2.73
N LYS A 67 -15.18 -8.99 -2.03
CA LYS A 67 -16.49 -9.31 -2.67
C LYS A 67 -16.90 -8.25 -3.68
N LYS A 68 -16.59 -6.97 -3.41
CA LYS A 68 -16.86 -5.83 -4.30
C LYS A 68 -15.75 -5.57 -5.32
N LYS A 69 -14.69 -6.39 -5.34
CA LYS A 69 -13.52 -6.26 -6.24
C LYS A 69 -12.77 -4.91 -6.10
N ILE A 70 -12.81 -4.31 -4.91
CA ILE A 70 -12.09 -3.05 -4.61
C ILE A 70 -10.59 -3.32 -4.56
N HIS A 71 -9.80 -2.44 -5.16
CA HIS A 71 -8.35 -2.58 -5.14
C HIS A 71 -7.81 -2.29 -3.73
N LEU A 72 -6.81 -3.05 -3.27
CA LEU A 72 -6.32 -2.99 -1.90
C LEU A 72 -4.86 -2.53 -1.83
N VAL A 73 -4.54 -1.72 -0.82
CA VAL A 73 -3.17 -1.50 -0.36
C VAL A 73 -3.10 -1.89 1.11
N LEU A 74 -2.24 -2.86 1.42
CA LEU A 74 -2.13 -3.44 2.76
C LEU A 74 -0.77 -3.05 3.37
N ASP A 75 -0.81 -2.37 4.51
CA ASP A 75 0.37 -1.96 5.26
C ASP A 75 0.20 -2.31 6.76
N ALA A 76 1.28 -2.23 7.53
CA ALA A 76 1.28 -2.30 8.99
C ALA A 76 0.39 -3.43 9.57
N ASP A 77 -0.65 -3.08 10.32
CA ASP A 77 -1.49 -4.05 11.04
C ASP A 77 -2.37 -4.92 10.11
N ALA A 78 -2.60 -4.51 8.86
CA ALA A 78 -3.22 -5.39 7.87
C ALA A 78 -2.26 -6.52 7.46
N LEU A 79 -0.96 -6.25 7.40
CA LEU A 79 0.05 -7.29 7.19
C LEU A 79 0.19 -8.19 8.41
N TRP A 80 -0.03 -7.62 9.62
CA TRP A 80 -0.14 -8.42 10.84
C TRP A 80 -1.32 -9.40 10.78
N LEU A 81 -2.49 -8.99 10.27
CA LEU A 81 -3.60 -9.90 10.04
C LEU A 81 -3.20 -11.03 9.08
N LEU A 82 -2.57 -10.69 7.95
CA LEU A 82 -2.21 -11.65 6.90
C LEU A 82 -1.11 -12.64 7.31
N GLN A 83 -0.17 -12.29 8.18
CA GLN A 83 0.79 -13.29 8.70
C GLN A 83 0.11 -14.35 9.58
N ASN A 84 -1.06 -14.06 10.15
CA ASN A 84 -1.82 -14.99 10.98
C ASN A 84 -2.86 -15.77 10.16
N LYS A 85 -3.42 -15.13 9.12
CA LYS A 85 -4.49 -15.65 8.26
C LYS A 85 -4.21 -15.36 6.78
N PRO A 86 -3.13 -15.89 6.18
CA PRO A 86 -2.74 -15.58 4.80
C PRO A 86 -3.80 -16.00 3.77
N GLU A 87 -4.64 -16.98 4.10
CA GLU A 87 -5.75 -17.45 3.28
C GLU A 87 -6.83 -16.40 3.01
N ILE A 88 -6.92 -15.33 3.82
CA ILE A 88 -7.86 -14.24 3.58
C ILE A 88 -7.64 -13.63 2.19
N LEU A 89 -6.37 -13.45 1.79
CA LEU A 89 -6.01 -12.78 0.54
C LEU A 89 -5.77 -13.76 -0.62
N ARG A 90 -5.57 -15.06 -0.35
CA ARG A 90 -5.21 -16.03 -1.40
C ARG A 90 -6.18 -15.99 -2.57
N GLY A 91 -5.64 -15.77 -3.77
CA GLY A 91 -6.42 -15.70 -5.01
C GLY A 91 -7.05 -14.32 -5.28
N TYR A 92 -6.66 -13.30 -4.53
CA TYR A 92 -7.07 -11.92 -4.76
C TYR A 92 -5.92 -11.07 -5.33
N PRO A 93 -5.80 -10.96 -6.68
CA PRO A 93 -4.66 -10.31 -7.32
C PRO A 93 -4.72 -8.78 -7.27
N HIS A 94 -5.86 -8.18 -6.89
CA HIS A 94 -6.07 -6.74 -6.85
C HIS A 94 -5.58 -6.12 -5.53
N ALA A 95 -4.37 -6.49 -5.10
CA ALA A 95 -3.78 -6.02 -3.86
C ALA A 95 -2.29 -5.70 -4.03
N ILE A 96 -1.84 -4.65 -3.34
CA ILE A 96 -0.42 -4.33 -3.14
C ILE A 96 -0.12 -4.45 -1.64
N LEU A 97 0.86 -5.27 -1.29
CA LEU A 97 1.36 -5.39 0.09
C LEU A 97 2.64 -4.59 0.20
N THR A 98 2.80 -3.86 1.29
CA THR A 98 3.95 -2.96 1.49
C THR A 98 4.81 -3.36 2.69
N PRO A 99 5.25 -4.63 2.83
CA PRO A 99 5.94 -5.08 4.04
C PRO A 99 7.32 -4.44 4.20
N ASN A 100 7.65 -4.07 5.43
CA ASN A 100 9.04 -3.87 5.82
C ASN A 100 9.77 -5.21 5.97
N HIS A 101 11.09 -5.19 6.18
CA HIS A 101 11.89 -6.41 6.30
C HIS A 101 11.35 -7.44 7.32
N VAL A 102 10.89 -6.99 8.49
CA VAL A 102 10.37 -7.88 9.55
C VAL A 102 8.99 -8.43 9.17
N GLU A 103 8.10 -7.58 8.64
CA GLU A 103 6.78 -8.01 8.16
C GLU A 103 6.91 -9.01 7.01
N PHE A 104 7.85 -8.77 6.10
CA PHE A 104 8.12 -9.62 4.94
C PHE A 104 8.54 -11.02 5.37
N GLN A 105 9.50 -11.14 6.30
CA GLN A 105 9.92 -12.43 6.85
C GLN A 105 8.77 -13.20 7.49
N ARG A 106 7.87 -12.50 8.21
CA ARG A 106 6.71 -13.13 8.83
C ARG A 106 5.70 -13.62 7.79
N LEU A 107 5.49 -12.88 6.71
CA LEU A 107 4.63 -13.29 5.61
C LEU A 107 5.20 -14.50 4.85
N LEU A 108 6.52 -14.54 4.61
CA LEU A 108 7.19 -15.70 4.01
C LEU A 108 6.96 -16.95 4.86
N LYS A 109 7.20 -16.85 6.18
CA LYS A 109 6.96 -17.95 7.12
C LYS A 109 5.49 -18.39 7.13
N ALA A 110 4.55 -17.45 7.14
CA ALA A 110 3.11 -17.74 7.10
C ALA A 110 2.69 -18.45 5.81
N CYS A 111 3.40 -18.22 4.71
CA CYS A 111 3.19 -18.88 3.43
C CYS A 111 4.06 -20.12 3.22
N SER A 112 4.79 -20.58 4.24
CA SER A 112 5.71 -21.73 4.17
C SER A 112 6.78 -21.59 3.08
N ILE A 113 7.32 -20.38 2.95
CA ILE A 113 8.43 -20.07 2.04
C ILE A 113 9.70 -19.90 2.87
N ASP A 114 10.66 -20.79 2.67
CA ASP A 114 11.95 -20.76 3.36
C ASP A 114 13.00 -19.99 2.52
N PRO A 115 13.62 -18.93 3.08
CA PRO A 115 14.73 -18.24 2.40
C PRO A 115 15.91 -19.18 2.15
N ARG A 116 16.50 -19.09 0.96
CA ARG A 116 17.73 -19.80 0.58
C ARG A 116 18.94 -18.88 0.68
N GLU A 117 20.13 -19.47 0.68
CA GLU A 117 21.38 -18.74 0.53
C GLU A 117 21.34 -17.94 -0.79
N ASN A 118 21.53 -16.62 -0.72
CA ASN A 118 21.51 -15.62 -1.81
C ASN A 118 20.16 -14.97 -2.19
N ASP A 119 19.06 -15.22 -1.49
CA ASP A 119 17.75 -14.62 -1.79
C ASP A 119 17.61 -13.11 -1.41
N GLY A 120 18.73 -12.41 -1.15
CA GLY A 120 18.73 -11.10 -0.49
C GLY A 120 18.25 -9.91 -1.34
N ASP A 121 18.58 -9.86 -2.63
CA ASP A 121 18.58 -8.58 -3.39
C ASP A 121 18.02 -8.64 -4.83
N ASP A 122 17.54 -9.79 -5.29
CA ASP A 122 17.01 -9.97 -6.66
C ASP A 122 15.47 -9.93 -6.75
N GLY A 123 14.78 -9.93 -5.60
CA GLY A 123 13.31 -9.92 -5.51
C GLY A 123 12.66 -11.27 -5.74
N ARG A 124 13.42 -12.37 -5.78
CA ARG A 124 12.90 -13.72 -5.97
C ARG A 124 11.94 -14.14 -4.87
N LEU A 125 12.25 -13.87 -3.60
CA LEU A 125 11.34 -14.16 -2.49
C LEU A 125 10.04 -13.35 -2.57
N ALA A 126 10.12 -12.10 -3.03
CA ALA A 126 8.93 -11.27 -3.20
C ALA A 126 8.04 -11.83 -4.32
N LEU A 127 8.64 -12.38 -5.39
CA LEU A 127 7.92 -13.07 -6.45
C LEU A 127 7.30 -14.41 -5.98
N GLU A 128 8.03 -15.18 -5.18
CA GLU A 128 7.50 -16.42 -4.57
C GLU A 128 6.33 -16.12 -3.63
N LEU A 129 6.42 -15.05 -2.83
CA LEU A 129 5.32 -14.60 -1.97
C LEU A 129 4.11 -14.13 -2.79
N SER A 130 4.34 -13.34 -3.86
CA SER A 130 3.30 -12.94 -4.81
C SER A 130 2.57 -14.17 -5.36
N LYS A 131 3.31 -15.21 -5.77
CA LYS A 131 2.74 -16.46 -6.27
C LYS A 131 1.93 -17.21 -5.22
N ALA A 132 2.46 -17.34 -4.00
CA ALA A 132 1.80 -18.05 -2.90
C ALA A 132 0.49 -17.38 -2.45
N LEU A 133 0.40 -16.06 -2.58
CA LEU A 133 -0.80 -15.28 -2.27
C LEU A 133 -1.77 -15.16 -3.47
N GLY A 134 -1.45 -15.75 -4.62
CA GLY A 134 -2.34 -15.77 -5.79
C GLY A 134 -2.26 -14.52 -6.67
N GLY A 135 -1.07 -13.92 -6.77
CA GLY A 135 -0.76 -12.90 -7.78
C GLY A 135 -0.94 -11.45 -7.32
N CYS A 136 -0.89 -11.16 -6.01
CA CYS A 136 -0.83 -9.79 -5.52
C CYS A 136 0.58 -9.19 -5.73
N THR A 137 0.69 -7.87 -5.75
CA THR A 137 2.00 -7.19 -5.86
C THR A 137 2.64 -7.04 -4.49
N ILE A 138 3.92 -7.34 -4.40
CA ILE A 138 4.72 -7.18 -3.18
C ILE A 138 5.70 -6.02 -3.38
N LEU A 139 5.53 -4.95 -2.59
CA LEU A 139 6.48 -3.85 -2.44
C LEU A 139 7.29 -4.09 -1.15
N GLN A 140 8.39 -4.81 -1.27
CA GLN A 140 9.30 -5.09 -0.16
C GLN A 140 10.15 -3.84 0.14
N LYS A 141 9.88 -3.20 1.28
CA LYS A 141 10.57 -1.97 1.71
C LYS A 141 11.99 -2.29 2.22
N GLY A 142 12.98 -1.53 1.77
CA GLY A 142 14.39 -1.76 2.11
C GLY A 142 15.30 -0.56 1.83
N ALA A 143 16.62 -0.79 1.84
CA ALA A 143 17.59 0.22 1.38
C ALA A 143 17.38 0.55 -0.10
N MET A 144 17.02 -0.47 -0.87
CA MET A 144 16.40 -0.44 -2.18
C MET A 144 15.07 -1.16 -2.05
N ASP A 145 13.99 -0.58 -2.57
CA ASP A 145 12.68 -1.26 -2.52
C ASP A 145 12.56 -2.20 -3.72
N LEU A 146 12.05 -3.41 -3.48
CA LEU A 146 11.84 -4.42 -4.52
C LEU A 146 10.34 -4.55 -4.76
N VAL A 147 9.94 -4.46 -6.03
CA VAL A 147 8.54 -4.61 -6.45
C VAL A 147 8.43 -5.86 -7.30
N ALA A 148 7.67 -6.85 -6.84
CA ALA A 148 7.49 -8.10 -7.54
C ALA A 148 6.00 -8.45 -7.69
N ARG A 149 5.64 -8.93 -8.88
CA ARG A 149 4.33 -9.48 -9.18
C ARG A 149 4.51 -10.64 -10.17
N VAL A 150 3.77 -11.73 -9.99
CA VAL A 150 3.75 -12.82 -10.97
C VAL A 150 3.28 -12.29 -12.33
N GLY A 151 4.05 -12.57 -13.38
CA GLY A 151 3.74 -12.14 -14.75
C GLY A 151 4.39 -10.82 -15.16
N SER A 152 5.16 -10.16 -14.28
CA SER A 152 5.93 -8.97 -14.60
C SER A 152 7.41 -9.14 -14.22
N GLU A 153 8.26 -8.27 -14.73
CA GLU A 153 9.63 -8.14 -14.22
C GLU A 153 9.65 -7.58 -12.79
N VAL A 154 10.71 -7.90 -12.05
CA VAL A 154 10.95 -7.32 -10.73
C VAL A 154 11.54 -5.92 -10.90
N ALA A 155 10.84 -4.91 -10.42
CA ALA A 155 11.34 -3.54 -10.43
C ALA A 155 12.13 -3.24 -9.15
N LYS A 156 13.16 -2.40 -9.29
CA LYS A 156 14.06 -2.00 -8.20
C LYS A 156 14.02 -0.48 -8.05
N VAL A 157 13.57 0.00 -6.89
CA VAL A 157 13.53 1.43 -6.59
C VAL A 157 14.72 1.81 -5.73
N SER A 158 15.72 2.42 -6.38
CA SER A 158 17.00 2.78 -5.77
C SER A 158 17.24 4.30 -5.67
N CYS A 159 16.24 5.11 -6.04
CA CYS A 159 16.35 6.56 -5.95
C CYS A 159 16.65 7.01 -4.51
N GLN A 160 17.41 8.11 -4.39
CA GLN A 160 17.93 8.56 -3.11
C GLN A 160 16.78 9.00 -2.18
N GLY A 161 16.64 8.30 -1.05
CA GLY A 161 15.79 8.71 0.07
C GLY A 161 16.53 9.61 1.06
N SER A 162 16.05 9.67 2.31
CA SER A 162 16.77 10.34 3.40
C SER A 162 17.49 9.35 4.32
N PRO A 163 18.55 9.78 5.03
CA PRO A 163 19.21 8.96 6.05
C PRO A 163 18.43 8.94 7.38
N LYS A 164 17.20 9.49 7.44
CA LYS A 164 16.35 9.50 8.63
C LYS A 164 15.03 8.79 8.36
N ARG A 165 14.74 7.77 9.16
CA ARG A 165 13.42 7.16 9.23
C ARG A 165 12.56 7.88 10.26
N CYS A 166 11.49 8.55 9.83
CA CYS A 166 10.48 9.09 10.73
C CYS A 166 9.33 8.09 10.91
N GLY A 167 8.70 8.09 12.09
CA GLY A 167 7.44 7.38 12.31
C GLY A 167 6.36 7.93 11.39
N GLY A 168 5.63 7.07 10.68
CA GLY A 168 4.58 7.45 9.73
C GLY A 168 5.02 7.58 8.26
N GLN A 169 6.29 7.34 7.92
CA GLN A 169 6.72 7.31 6.53
C GLN A 169 6.04 6.20 5.71
N GLY A 170 5.67 5.08 6.35
CA GLY A 170 4.88 4.01 5.73
C GLY A 170 3.46 4.43 5.38
N ASP A 171 2.84 5.29 6.20
CA ASP A 171 1.50 5.81 5.95
C ASP A 171 1.48 6.72 4.71
N ILE A 172 2.54 7.52 4.53
CA ILE A 172 2.73 8.33 3.31
C ILE A 172 2.87 7.41 2.09
N LEU A 173 3.69 6.36 2.19
CA LEU A 173 3.88 5.40 1.12
C LEU A 173 2.56 4.71 0.73
N SER A 174 1.83 4.19 1.71
CA SER A 174 0.58 3.47 1.44
C SER A 174 -0.50 4.38 0.84
N GLY A 175 -0.57 5.64 1.26
CA GLY A 175 -1.44 6.65 0.63
C GLY A 175 -1.05 6.98 -0.81
N LEU A 176 0.24 7.15 -1.10
CA LEU A 176 0.74 7.41 -2.45
C LEU A 176 0.51 6.21 -3.38
N VAL A 177 0.85 5.00 -2.92
CA VAL A 177 0.57 3.75 -3.65
C VAL A 177 -0.93 3.58 -3.88
N GLY A 178 -1.78 3.92 -2.90
CA GLY A 178 -3.23 3.89 -3.04
C GLY A 178 -3.74 4.83 -4.13
N THR A 179 -3.16 6.03 -4.23
CA THR A 179 -3.49 7.01 -5.27
C THR A 179 -3.13 6.48 -6.67
N TRP A 180 -1.91 5.98 -6.85
CA TRP A 180 -1.47 5.41 -8.13
C TRP A 180 -2.22 4.14 -8.52
N CYS A 181 -2.60 3.33 -7.53
CA CYS A 181 -3.46 2.17 -7.74
C CYS A 181 -4.84 2.59 -8.28
N ALA A 182 -5.41 3.69 -7.77
CA ALA A 182 -6.68 4.22 -8.25
C ALA A 182 -6.57 4.71 -9.69
N TRP A 183 -5.50 5.44 -10.03
CA TRP A 183 -5.26 5.89 -11.40
C TRP A 183 -4.99 4.73 -12.36
N SER A 184 -4.26 3.71 -11.93
CA SER A 184 -4.03 2.49 -12.72
C SER A 184 -5.34 1.77 -13.02
N LYS A 185 -6.24 1.67 -12.03
CA LYS A 185 -7.59 1.14 -12.24
C LYS A 185 -8.35 1.94 -13.29
N LEU A 186 -8.37 3.27 -13.17
CA LEU A 186 -9.07 4.15 -14.11
C LEU A 186 -8.49 4.05 -15.53
N TYR A 187 -7.17 3.94 -15.67
CA TYR A 187 -6.50 3.70 -16.95
C TYR A 187 -6.96 2.38 -17.59
N LEU A 188 -6.97 1.28 -16.83
CA LEU A 188 -7.40 -0.03 -17.33
C LEU A 188 -8.89 -0.07 -17.68
N ASP A 189 -9.73 0.63 -16.90
CA ASP A 189 -11.17 0.71 -17.14
C ASP A 189 -11.51 1.55 -18.39
N THR A 190 -10.73 2.60 -18.68
CA THR A 190 -10.97 3.50 -19.82
C THR A 190 -10.42 3.00 -21.15
N LYS A 191 -9.47 2.05 -21.14
CA LYS A 191 -8.81 1.46 -22.33
C LYS A 191 -8.41 2.53 -23.36
N PRO A 192 -7.52 3.47 -22.99
CA PRO A 192 -7.16 4.57 -23.88
C PRO A 192 -6.65 4.04 -25.22
N LYS A 193 -7.29 4.48 -26.31
CA LYS A 193 -7.01 4.04 -27.68
C LYS A 193 -5.72 4.64 -28.27
N SER A 194 -4.99 5.42 -27.50
CA SER A 194 -3.99 6.38 -27.98
C SER A 194 -2.53 5.95 -27.81
N HIS A 195 -2.26 4.77 -27.25
CA HIS A 195 -0.88 4.31 -27.03
C HIS A 195 -0.55 3.12 -27.93
N ASP A 196 0.56 3.24 -28.68
CA ASP A 196 1.09 2.19 -29.56
C ASP A 196 1.48 0.91 -28.78
N GLN A 197 1.71 1.03 -27.47
CA GLN A 197 1.93 -0.08 -26.54
C GLN A 197 1.12 0.13 -25.25
N PRO A 198 0.00 -0.59 -25.06
CA PRO A 198 -0.79 -0.48 -23.84
C PRO A 198 -0.10 -1.18 -22.67
N ILE A 199 -0.01 -0.49 -21.53
CA ILE A 199 0.46 -1.06 -20.26
C ILE A 199 -0.43 -2.25 -19.88
N SER A 200 0.17 -3.41 -19.61
CA SER A 200 -0.56 -4.60 -19.16
C SER A 200 -1.10 -4.42 -17.73
N PRO A 201 -2.16 -5.14 -17.33
CA PRO A 201 -2.67 -5.08 -15.96
C PRO A 201 -1.57 -5.36 -14.92
N GLU A 202 -0.73 -6.37 -15.16
CA GLU A 202 0.37 -6.77 -14.28
C GLU A 202 1.39 -5.64 -14.11
N GLU A 203 1.80 -5.00 -15.21
CA GLU A 203 2.71 -3.85 -15.19
C GLU A 203 2.11 -2.65 -14.48
N ALA A 204 0.81 -2.36 -14.69
CA ALA A 204 0.15 -1.22 -14.05
C ALA A 204 0.24 -1.28 -12.51
N TRP A 205 0.10 -2.47 -11.93
CA TRP A 205 0.26 -2.68 -10.49
C TRP A 205 1.71 -2.47 -10.00
N VAL A 206 2.69 -2.88 -10.80
CA VAL A 206 4.11 -2.66 -10.50
C VAL A 206 4.44 -1.18 -10.58
N ILE A 207 4.01 -0.50 -11.65
CA ILE A 207 4.17 0.94 -11.86
C ILE A 207 3.56 1.73 -10.69
N ALA A 208 2.36 1.35 -10.22
CA ALA A 208 1.74 2.02 -9.09
C ALA A 208 2.57 1.93 -7.80
N ALA A 209 3.15 0.76 -7.52
CA ALA A 209 4.02 0.56 -6.37
C ALA A 209 5.36 1.29 -6.52
N VAL A 210 5.96 1.27 -7.73
CA VAL A 210 7.22 1.96 -8.05
C VAL A 210 7.05 3.48 -7.87
N LEU A 211 6.05 4.09 -8.50
CA LEU A 211 5.83 5.53 -8.42
C LEU A 211 5.50 5.98 -6.99
N GLY A 212 4.71 5.19 -6.25
CA GLY A 212 4.47 5.45 -4.83
C GLY A 212 5.76 5.45 -4.01
N ALA A 213 6.66 4.47 -4.25
CA ALA A 213 7.95 4.37 -3.57
C ALA A 213 8.91 5.51 -3.96
N GLU A 214 9.03 5.83 -5.25
CA GLU A 214 9.89 6.89 -5.77
C GLU A 214 9.51 8.26 -5.23
N ILE A 215 8.22 8.59 -5.23
CA ILE A 215 7.72 9.85 -4.69
C ILE A 215 7.94 9.90 -3.18
N THR A 216 7.72 8.80 -2.46
CA THR A 216 7.98 8.74 -1.00
C THR A 216 9.44 9.00 -0.67
N ARG A 217 10.36 8.37 -1.42
CA ARG A 217 11.81 8.56 -1.26
C ARG A 217 12.24 9.99 -1.58
N THR A 218 11.77 10.52 -2.69
CA THR A 218 12.01 11.90 -3.12
C THR A 218 11.51 12.89 -2.07
N CYS A 219 10.29 12.71 -1.60
CA CYS A 219 9.67 13.49 -0.55
C CYS A 219 10.50 13.47 0.75
N SER A 220 10.94 12.28 1.19
CA SER A 220 11.80 12.12 2.36
C SER A 220 13.13 12.85 2.20
N ARG A 221 13.77 12.76 1.02
CA ARG A 221 15.01 13.46 0.69
C ARG A 221 14.85 14.98 0.76
N LEU A 222 13.82 15.53 0.12
CA LEU A 222 13.55 16.97 0.10
C LEU A 222 13.28 17.52 1.52
N ALA A 223 12.42 16.82 2.28
CA ALA A 223 12.15 17.20 3.66
C ALA A 223 13.41 17.14 4.54
N TYR A 224 14.26 16.12 4.36
CA TYR A 224 15.50 15.99 5.12
C TYR A 224 16.53 17.08 4.77
N GLN A 225 16.59 17.53 3.51
CA GLN A 225 17.48 18.64 3.14
C GLN A 225 17.15 19.93 3.92
N LYS A 226 15.86 20.17 4.22
CA LYS A 226 15.43 21.34 5.00
C LYS A 226 15.54 21.14 6.51
N PHE A 227 15.09 19.99 7.01
CA PHE A 227 14.91 19.77 8.45
C PHE A 227 15.98 18.89 9.08
N GLY A 228 16.81 18.23 8.27
CA GLY A 228 17.88 17.35 8.74
C GLY A 228 17.38 16.33 9.77
N ARG A 229 18.13 16.21 10.88
CA ARG A 229 17.83 15.24 11.94
C ARG A 229 16.51 15.52 12.66
N SER A 230 15.89 16.70 12.58
CA SER A 230 14.60 16.99 13.23
C SER A 230 13.38 16.59 12.40
N MET A 231 13.53 16.28 11.09
CA MET A 231 12.43 15.96 10.16
C MET A 231 11.40 14.96 10.71
N GLN A 232 10.12 15.31 10.68
CA GLN A 232 8.99 14.46 11.02
C GLN A 232 8.23 14.01 9.77
N SER A 233 7.29 13.07 9.91
CA SER A 233 6.44 12.65 8.79
C SER A 233 5.48 13.75 8.33
N SER A 234 5.02 14.63 9.24
CA SER A 234 4.24 15.81 8.88
C SER A 234 5.03 16.77 7.96
N ASP A 235 6.34 16.90 8.17
CA ASP A 235 7.20 17.73 7.33
C ASP A 235 7.26 17.20 5.88
N MET A 236 7.24 15.87 5.73
CA MET A 236 7.20 15.21 4.42
C MET A 236 5.93 15.56 3.64
N LEU A 237 4.76 15.67 4.29
CA LEU A 237 3.49 15.94 3.59
C LEU A 237 3.55 17.21 2.71
N SER A 238 4.29 18.23 3.14
CA SER A 238 4.45 19.49 2.41
C SER A 238 5.26 19.36 1.11
N TYR A 239 6.01 18.27 0.95
CA TYR A 239 6.85 18.02 -0.23
C TYR A 239 6.26 16.99 -1.19
N ILE A 240 5.07 16.45 -0.92
CA ILE A 240 4.44 15.48 -1.82
C ILE A 240 4.23 16.07 -3.22
N GLY A 241 3.74 17.31 -3.31
CA GLY A 241 3.53 17.98 -4.60
C GLY A 241 4.83 18.18 -5.37
N GLU A 242 5.86 18.73 -4.74
CA GLU A 242 7.17 18.93 -5.39
C GLU A 242 7.82 17.59 -5.79
N ALA A 243 7.73 16.57 -4.95
CA ALA A 243 8.25 15.24 -5.24
C ALA A 243 7.51 14.59 -6.42
N PHE A 244 6.18 14.73 -6.48
CA PHE A 244 5.38 14.28 -7.61
C PHE A 244 5.85 14.94 -8.91
N GLU A 245 5.99 16.27 -8.93
CA GLU A 245 6.44 16.98 -10.12
C GLU A 245 7.86 16.56 -10.54
N GLN A 246 8.79 16.38 -9.60
CA GLN A 246 10.16 15.92 -9.92
C GLN A 246 10.17 14.53 -10.55
N VAL A 247 9.39 13.59 -9.99
CA VAL A 247 9.32 12.21 -10.51
C VAL A 247 8.64 12.22 -11.88
N MET A 248 7.49 12.88 -12.04
CA MET A 248 6.73 12.86 -13.29
C MET A 248 7.40 13.65 -14.43
N HIS A 249 8.05 14.78 -14.13
CA HIS A 249 8.79 15.55 -15.13
C HIS A 249 10.15 14.91 -15.48
N GLY A 250 10.72 14.11 -14.58
CA GLY A 250 11.89 13.29 -14.90
C GLY A 250 11.59 12.21 -15.95
N HIS A 251 10.36 11.67 -15.95
CA HIS A 251 9.90 10.62 -16.87
C HIS A 251 9.30 11.13 -18.19
N THR A 252 9.16 12.45 -18.39
CA THR A 252 8.54 13.06 -19.61
C THR A 252 9.51 13.86 -20.48
N LYS A 253 10.80 13.86 -20.15
CA LYS A 253 11.83 14.64 -20.87
C LYS A 253 12.63 13.86 -21.92
N ASP A 254 12.32 12.59 -22.16
CA ASP A 254 12.91 11.77 -23.22
C ASP A 254 11.91 11.49 -24.35
#